data_AF-A0A2M9GFF6-F1
#
_entry.id   AF-A0A2M9GFF6-F1
#
_cell.length_a   1.000
_cell.length_b   1.000
_cell.length_c   1.000
_cell.angle_alpha   90.00
_cell.angle_beta   90.00
_cell.angle_gamma   90.00
#
_symmetry.space_group_name_H-M   'P 1'
#
loop_
_entity.id
_entity.type
_entity.pdbx_description
1 polymer ?
#
loop_
_entity_poly.entity_id
_entity_poly.type
_entity_poly.pdbx_seq_one_letter_code
_entity_poly.pdbx_strand_id
1 'polypeptide(L)'
;MKLSTWLFCISLTCTSVSVLSCEQVLNQQKKVAEPSFMHSGLAVTLDNVRSVRTATLDGMPAIHIVAGSNRRNVLHITLLKAFLREGCVSMNRAQMQAHWHRLDYRLSDGHPTEADVVISSVTPEEVIIKLSATLVSPMTGKYLKVSPSVLVIRGPLLDAVTSSH
;
A
#
# COMPACT_ATOMS: atom_id res chain seq x y z
N MET A 1 -39.14 -36.59 58.06
CA MET A 1 -37.89 -36.42 58.85
C MET A 1 -37.35 -35.02 58.51
N LYS A 2 -37.66 -34.00 59.30
CA LYS A 2 -36.82 -33.37 60.35
C LYS A 2 -35.42 -32.87 59.87
N LEU A 3 -35.37 -31.56 59.61
CA LEU A 3 -34.43 -30.50 60.09
C LEU A 3 -32.90 -30.61 59.93
N SER A 4 -32.33 -29.58 59.26
CA SER A 4 -31.19 -28.73 59.70
C SER A 4 -31.06 -27.52 58.74
N THR A 5 -31.48 -26.28 59.07
CA THR A 5 -30.76 -25.16 59.75
C THR A 5 -29.39 -24.89 59.12
N TRP A 6 -29.04 -23.69 58.61
CA TRP A 6 -28.66 -22.47 59.37
C TRP A 6 -28.87 -21.15 58.60
N LEU A 7 -29.22 -20.10 59.36
CA LEU A 7 -29.18 -18.68 58.99
C LEU A 7 -27.74 -18.15 58.93
N PHE A 8 -27.48 -17.18 58.05
CA PHE A 8 -26.71 -15.98 58.40
C PHE A 8 -27.28 -14.75 57.66
N CYS A 9 -27.72 -13.76 58.44
CA CYS A 9 -27.86 -12.37 58.01
C CYS A 9 -26.47 -11.70 58.02
N ILE A 10 -26.27 -10.63 57.24
CA ILE A 10 -25.92 -9.28 57.72
C ILE A 10 -25.57 -8.33 56.54
N SER A 11 -26.32 -7.22 56.51
CA SER A 11 -25.97 -5.81 56.21
C SER A 11 -25.36 -5.35 54.88
N LEU A 12 -26.20 -4.57 54.17
CA LEU A 12 -25.99 -3.23 53.58
C LEU A 12 -24.58 -2.74 53.21
N THR A 13 -24.41 -2.35 51.94
CA THR A 13 -24.12 -0.96 51.50
C THR A 13 -24.63 -0.81 50.05
N CYS A 14 -25.62 0.06 49.80
CA CYS A 14 -25.46 1.39 49.19
C CYS A 14 -24.61 1.35 47.89
N THR A 15 -25.20 1.37 46.69
CA THR A 15 -25.60 2.62 46.04
C THR A 15 -26.48 2.33 44.82
N SER A 16 -27.52 3.15 44.69
CA SER A 16 -28.33 3.38 43.48
C SER A 16 -27.48 3.63 42.23
N VAL A 17 -27.95 3.21 41.05
CA VAL A 17 -28.46 4.12 39.99
C VAL A 17 -29.31 3.30 39.01
N SER A 18 -30.54 3.75 38.82
CA SER A 18 -31.46 3.31 37.79
C SER A 18 -31.29 4.18 36.53
N VAL A 19 -31.40 3.53 35.37
CA VAL A 19 -32.05 4.00 34.13
C VAL A 19 -31.47 5.25 33.47
N LEU A 20 -30.94 5.11 32.25
CA LEU A 20 -31.37 5.97 31.14
C LEU A 20 -31.13 5.33 29.76
N SER A 21 -32.15 5.56 28.93
CA SER A 21 -32.47 5.03 27.62
C SER A 21 -31.38 5.25 26.57
N CYS A 22 -31.28 4.32 25.61
CA CYS A 22 -30.34 4.28 24.47
C CYS A 22 -30.51 5.38 23.41
N GLU A 23 -31.07 6.55 23.73
CA GLU A 23 -31.49 7.54 22.71
C GLU A 23 -30.65 8.83 22.61
N GLN A 24 -29.52 9.00 23.32
CA GLN A 24 -28.78 10.28 23.27
C GLN A 24 -27.24 10.21 23.18
N VAL A 25 -26.67 9.31 22.35
CA VAL A 25 -25.24 9.42 21.94
C VAL A 25 -25.09 9.31 20.42
N LEU A 26 -25.97 9.98 19.67
CA LEU A 26 -25.86 10.07 18.22
C LEU A 26 -25.99 11.52 17.75
N ASN A 27 -25.28 12.43 18.40
CA ASN A 27 -24.95 13.73 17.85
C ASN A 27 -23.87 14.39 18.71
N GLN A 28 -22.61 14.23 18.33
CA GLN A 28 -21.71 15.36 18.10
C GLN A 28 -20.32 14.86 17.66
N GLN A 29 -19.91 15.41 16.51
CA GLN A 29 -18.53 15.73 16.15
C GLN A 29 -17.59 14.53 15.95
N LYS A 30 -17.22 14.20 14.73
CA LYS A 30 -16.41 15.10 13.90
C LYS A 30 -16.69 14.78 12.44
N LYS A 31 -17.35 15.72 11.76
CA LYS A 31 -17.19 15.87 10.32
C LYS A 31 -15.72 16.21 10.11
N VAL A 32 -14.88 15.17 10.03
CA VAL A 32 -13.54 15.30 9.48
C VAL A 32 -13.80 15.88 8.11
N ALA A 33 -13.40 17.14 7.92
CA ALA A 33 -13.28 17.67 6.58
C ALA A 33 -12.39 16.65 5.85
N GLU A 34 -13.00 15.82 5.02
CA GLU A 34 -12.26 15.11 3.99
C GLU A 34 -11.43 16.21 3.33
N PRO A 35 -10.08 16.14 3.38
CA PRO A 35 -9.29 17.06 2.60
C PRO A 35 -9.81 16.89 1.18
N SER A 36 -10.47 17.93 0.67
CA SER A 36 -10.87 17.98 -0.72
C SER A 36 -9.56 18.04 -1.48
N PHE A 37 -9.04 16.85 -1.80
CA PHE A 37 -7.90 16.70 -2.66
C PHE A 37 -8.33 17.32 -3.98
N MET A 38 -7.94 18.58 -4.19
CA MET A 38 -7.88 19.20 -5.50
C MET A 38 -6.97 18.28 -6.31
N HIS A 39 -7.58 17.31 -7.01
CA HIS A 39 -6.97 16.30 -7.85
C HIS A 39 -6.32 16.96 -9.07
N SER A 40 -5.31 17.79 -8.85
CA SER A 40 -4.34 18.18 -9.89
C SER A 40 -3.25 17.12 -10.04
N GLY A 41 -3.53 15.89 -9.60
CA GLY A 41 -2.67 14.74 -9.84
C GLY A 41 -2.68 14.42 -11.32
N LEU A 42 -1.58 14.72 -12.00
CA LEU A 42 -1.33 14.22 -13.35
C LEU A 42 -1.44 12.69 -13.29
N ALA A 43 -2.44 12.13 -13.97
CA ALA A 43 -2.60 10.70 -14.13
C ALA A 43 -1.68 10.24 -15.26
N VAL A 44 -0.69 9.41 -14.95
CA VAL A 44 0.29 8.91 -15.92
C VAL A 44 0.12 7.41 -16.13
N THR A 45 0.19 6.97 -17.38
CA THR A 45 0.18 5.56 -17.76
C THR A 45 1.59 5.10 -18.06
N LEU A 46 1.91 3.86 -17.70
CA LEU A 46 3.17 3.22 -18.04
C LEU A 46 2.97 2.25 -19.20
N ASP A 47 3.71 2.47 -20.27
CA ASP A 47 3.47 1.70 -21.50
C ASP A 47 4.58 0.68 -21.78
N ASN A 48 5.78 0.85 -21.20
CA ASN A 48 6.95 0.04 -21.55
C ASN A 48 7.92 -0.16 -20.39
N VAL A 49 8.40 -1.39 -20.24
CA VAL A 49 9.56 -1.73 -19.40
C VAL A 49 10.83 -1.46 -20.19
N ARG A 50 11.75 -0.68 -19.63
CA ARG A 50 13.00 -0.26 -20.28
C ARG A 50 14.19 -1.11 -19.84
N SER A 51 14.21 -1.49 -18.57
CA SER A 51 15.26 -2.35 -18.02
C SER A 51 14.77 -3.05 -16.77
N VAL A 52 15.29 -4.25 -16.56
CA VAL A 52 15.14 -5.03 -15.34
C VAL A 52 16.53 -5.47 -14.91
N ARG A 53 16.86 -5.30 -13.63
CA ARG A 53 18.16 -5.65 -13.07
C ARG A 53 18.00 -6.31 -11.71
N THR A 54 18.95 -7.16 -11.35
CA THR A 54 19.09 -7.62 -9.97
C THR A 54 19.49 -6.45 -9.07
N ALA A 55 18.95 -6.44 -7.86
CA ALA A 55 19.20 -5.42 -6.86
C ALA A 55 19.16 -6.04 -5.47
N THR A 56 19.43 -5.22 -4.46
CA THR A 56 19.17 -5.55 -3.06
C THR A 56 18.23 -4.50 -2.48
N LEU A 57 17.30 -4.95 -1.64
CA LEU A 57 16.40 -4.09 -0.88
C LEU A 57 16.45 -4.58 0.57
N ASP A 58 16.93 -3.72 1.47
CA ASP A 58 17.13 -4.03 2.89
C ASP A 58 17.97 -5.31 3.11
N GLY A 59 19.02 -5.48 2.29
CA GLY A 59 19.91 -6.66 2.34
C GLY A 59 19.33 -7.94 1.74
N MET A 60 18.08 -7.92 1.25
CA MET A 60 17.44 -9.08 0.63
C MET A 60 17.48 -8.99 -0.90
N PRO A 61 17.51 -10.13 -1.62
CA PRO A 61 17.46 -10.16 -3.08
C PRO A 61 16.20 -9.47 -3.63
N ALA A 62 16.41 -8.55 -4.56
CA ALA A 62 15.36 -7.77 -5.19
C ALA A 62 15.54 -7.69 -6.71
N ILE A 63 14.50 -7.23 -7.38
CA ILE A 63 14.57 -6.76 -8.76
C ILE A 63 14.29 -5.26 -8.80
N HIS A 64 15.02 -4.57 -9.67
CA HIS A 64 14.77 -3.18 -10.00
C HIS A 64 14.27 -3.07 -11.43
N ILE A 65 13.08 -2.51 -11.59
CA ILE A 65 12.39 -2.31 -12.86
C ILE A 65 12.35 -0.81 -13.14
N VAL A 66 12.72 -0.44 -14.35
CA VAL A 66 12.54 0.92 -14.87
C VAL A 66 11.52 0.88 -15.98
N ALA A 67 10.39 1.56 -15.80
CA ALA A 67 9.32 1.67 -16.78
C ALA A 67 9.09 3.15 -17.18
N GLY A 68 8.55 3.39 -18.37
CA GLY A 68 8.17 4.73 -18.81
C GLY A 68 8.45 5.01 -20.27
N SER A 69 7.94 6.14 -20.77
CA SER A 69 7.95 6.48 -22.19
C SER A 69 9.26 7.09 -22.68
N ASN A 70 9.99 7.81 -21.82
CA ASN A 70 11.26 8.45 -22.19
C ASN A 70 12.17 8.66 -20.97
N ARG A 71 13.39 9.17 -21.16
CA ARG A 71 14.37 9.36 -20.05
C ARG A 71 13.95 10.40 -19.01
N ARG A 72 12.99 11.28 -19.32
CA ARG A 72 12.51 12.34 -18.41
C ARG A 72 11.26 11.93 -17.62
N ASN A 73 10.63 10.83 -18.03
CA ASN A 73 9.37 10.33 -17.53
C ASN A 73 9.53 8.83 -17.29
N VAL A 74 10.08 8.49 -16.13
CA VAL A 74 10.36 7.12 -15.71
C VAL A 74 9.80 6.83 -14.32
N LEU A 75 9.33 5.61 -14.12
CA LEU A 75 9.02 5.02 -12.84
C LEU A 75 10.05 3.93 -12.53
N HIS A 76 10.64 4.05 -11.36
CA HIS A 76 11.53 3.10 -10.73
C HIS A 76 10.74 2.29 -9.72
N ILE A 77 10.79 0.96 -9.85
CA ILE A 77 10.07 0.02 -8.99
C ILE A 77 11.09 -0.99 -8.49
N THR A 78 11.23 -1.13 -7.18
CA THR A 78 12.07 -2.17 -6.57
C THR A 78 11.20 -3.13 -5.76
N LEU A 79 11.29 -4.42 -6.09
CA LEU A 79 10.48 -5.49 -5.49
C LEU A 79 11.39 -6.59 -4.97
N LEU A 80 11.11 -7.12 -3.78
CA LEU A 80 11.80 -8.31 -3.30
C LEU A 80 11.51 -9.51 -4.19
N LYS A 81 12.56 -10.28 -4.54
CA LYS A 81 12.42 -11.50 -5.34
C LYS A 81 11.48 -12.51 -4.71
N ALA A 82 11.46 -12.58 -3.37
CA ALA A 82 10.56 -13.45 -2.62
C ALA A 82 9.06 -13.20 -2.90
N PHE A 83 8.70 -12.00 -3.38
CA PHE A 83 7.33 -11.63 -3.73
C PHE A 83 7.00 -11.83 -5.20
N LEU A 84 7.94 -12.30 -6.01
CA LEU A 84 7.72 -12.64 -7.42
C LEU A 84 7.01 -13.98 -7.56
N ARG A 85 5.76 -14.03 -7.09
CA ARG A 85 4.87 -15.18 -7.19
C ARG A 85 3.50 -14.71 -7.66
N GLU A 86 2.81 -15.54 -8.43
CA GLU A 86 1.47 -15.22 -8.91
C GLU A 86 0.51 -14.93 -7.75
N GLY A 87 -0.33 -13.92 -7.91
CA GLY A 87 -1.30 -13.47 -6.90
C GLY A 87 -0.69 -12.69 -5.74
N CYS A 88 0.63 -12.44 -5.73
CA CYS A 88 1.24 -11.64 -4.69
C CYS A 88 0.85 -10.16 -4.85
N VAL A 89 0.25 -9.60 -3.79
CA VAL A 89 -0.05 -8.18 -3.64
C VAL A 89 0.93 -7.60 -2.61
N SER A 90 1.80 -6.69 -3.02
CA SER A 90 2.74 -6.04 -2.09
C SER A 90 2.28 -4.62 -1.79
N MET A 91 1.52 -4.46 -0.70
CA MET A 91 1.06 -3.13 -0.25
C MET A 91 2.10 -2.38 0.60
N ASN A 92 3.15 -3.05 1.12
CA ASN A 92 4.02 -2.46 2.15
C ASN A 92 5.54 -2.62 1.93
N ARG A 93 5.98 -3.23 0.81
CA ARG A 93 7.43 -3.52 0.62
C ARG A 93 7.95 -3.24 -0.79
N ALA A 94 7.14 -2.67 -1.66
CA ALA A 94 7.61 -2.12 -2.92
C ALA A 94 8.20 -0.73 -2.66
N GLN A 95 9.43 -0.48 -3.09
CA GLN A 95 9.92 0.90 -3.19
C GLN A 95 9.55 1.43 -4.58
N MET A 96 8.90 2.59 -4.61
CA MET A 96 8.58 3.30 -5.85
C MET A 96 9.06 4.73 -5.82
N GLN A 97 9.69 5.13 -6.93
CA GLN A 97 10.11 6.49 -7.19
C GLN A 97 9.84 6.81 -8.65
N ALA A 98 9.30 7.99 -8.94
CA ALA A 98 9.15 8.48 -10.30
C ALA A 98 10.00 9.72 -10.51
N HIS A 99 10.57 9.83 -11.71
CA HIS A 99 11.09 11.08 -12.23
C HIS A 99 10.18 11.53 -13.37
N TRP A 100 9.45 12.63 -13.16
CA TRP A 100 8.45 13.10 -14.12
C TRP A 100 8.53 14.62 -14.28
N HIS A 101 8.64 15.10 -15.52
CA HIS A 101 8.80 16.53 -15.80
C HIS A 101 9.90 17.23 -14.96
N ARG A 102 11.03 16.55 -14.72
CA ARG A 102 12.16 17.02 -13.91
C ARG A 102 11.90 17.13 -12.40
N LEU A 103 10.79 16.58 -11.92
CA LEU A 103 10.50 16.45 -10.51
C LEU A 103 10.64 15.00 -10.08
N ASP A 104 11.18 14.81 -8.88
CA ASP A 104 11.22 13.52 -8.23
C ASP A 104 9.98 13.35 -7.35
N TYR A 105 9.38 12.17 -7.43
CA TYR A 105 8.23 11.74 -6.66
C TYR A 105 8.54 10.40 -6.00
N ARG A 106 8.09 10.21 -4.76
CA ARG A 106 8.33 8.99 -3.99
C ARG A 106 7.19 8.67 -3.05
N LEU A 107 7.15 7.43 -2.56
CA LEU A 107 6.38 7.08 -1.38
C LEU A 107 6.91 7.83 -0.16
N SER A 108 6.01 8.23 0.74
CA SER A 108 6.33 9.02 1.92
C SER A 108 5.38 8.67 3.06
N ASP A 109 5.94 8.32 4.23
CA ASP A 109 5.15 8.07 5.45
C ASP A 109 4.52 9.35 6.03
N GLY A 110 5.04 10.52 5.63
CA GLY A 110 4.54 11.83 6.06
C GLY A 110 3.41 12.41 5.19
N HIS A 111 3.03 11.72 4.11
CA HIS A 111 2.00 12.16 3.17
C HIS A 111 1.08 10.98 2.80
N PRO A 112 -0.17 11.21 2.40
CA PRO A 112 -1.07 10.17 1.88
C PRO A 112 -0.58 9.67 0.52
N THR A 113 0.44 8.81 0.54
CA THR A 113 0.95 8.09 -0.62
C THR A 113 0.61 6.61 -0.48
N GLU A 114 0.41 5.95 -1.62
CA GLU A 114 0.09 4.53 -1.68
C GLU A 114 0.70 3.92 -2.93
N ALA A 115 1.01 2.63 -2.89
CA ALA A 115 1.39 1.86 -4.05
C ALA A 115 0.72 0.50 -3.99
N ASP A 116 0.20 0.07 -5.12
CA ASP A 116 -0.31 -1.27 -5.32
C ASP A 116 0.50 -1.95 -6.42
N VAL A 117 0.94 -3.17 -6.14
CA VAL A 117 1.66 -4.01 -7.09
C VAL A 117 1.10 -5.41 -6.97
N VAL A 118 0.55 -5.90 -8.07
CA VAL A 118 -0.02 -7.24 -8.19
C VAL A 118 0.69 -7.98 -9.30
N ILE A 119 1.27 -9.13 -8.96
CA ILE A 119 1.87 -10.00 -9.96
C ILE A 119 0.81 -10.96 -10.44
N SER A 120 0.28 -10.69 -11.63
CA SER A 120 -0.83 -11.47 -12.19
C SER A 120 -0.41 -12.75 -12.89
N SER A 121 0.86 -12.88 -13.30
CA SER A 121 1.38 -14.11 -13.90
C SER A 121 2.90 -14.15 -13.80
N VAL A 122 3.44 -15.34 -13.53
CA VAL A 122 4.89 -15.63 -13.57
C VAL A 122 5.07 -16.96 -14.31
N THR A 123 5.61 -16.90 -15.52
CA THR A 123 5.92 -18.06 -16.34
C THR A 123 7.39 -18.01 -16.79
N PRO A 124 7.95 -19.11 -17.34
CA PRO A 124 9.28 -19.09 -17.94
C PRO A 124 9.42 -18.16 -19.15
N GLU A 125 8.31 -17.70 -19.74
CA GLU A 125 8.31 -16.87 -20.96
C GLU A 125 7.93 -15.41 -20.69
N GLU A 126 7.16 -15.17 -19.64
CA GLU A 126 6.70 -13.82 -19.28
C GLU A 126 6.35 -13.63 -17.81
N VAL A 127 6.47 -12.38 -17.35
CA VAL A 127 5.97 -11.91 -16.07
C VAL A 127 5.07 -10.70 -16.30
N ILE A 128 3.85 -10.76 -15.76
CA ILE A 128 2.84 -9.69 -15.89
C ILE A 128 2.61 -9.05 -14.54
N ILE A 129 2.91 -7.75 -14.45
CA ILE A 129 2.81 -6.94 -13.24
C ILE A 129 1.76 -5.86 -13.47
N LYS A 130 0.74 -5.83 -12.64
CA LYS A 130 -0.22 -4.73 -12.55
C LYS A 130 0.22 -3.81 -11.44
N LEU A 131 0.18 -2.51 -11.66
CA LEU A 131 0.56 -1.55 -10.63
C LEU A 131 -0.23 -0.26 -10.70
N SER A 132 -0.35 0.41 -9.56
CA SER A 132 -0.80 1.78 -9.44
C SER A 132 -0.09 2.45 -8.27
N ALA A 133 0.00 3.79 -8.26
CA ALA A 133 0.59 4.50 -7.14
C ALA A 133 0.12 5.95 -7.05
N THR A 134 0.11 6.48 -5.84
CA THR A 134 0.06 7.92 -5.58
C THR A 134 1.37 8.30 -4.90
N LEU A 135 2.20 9.08 -5.59
CA LEU A 135 3.53 9.50 -5.13
C LEU A 135 3.53 11.00 -4.83
N VAL A 136 4.43 11.45 -3.95
CA VAL A 136 4.56 12.88 -3.62
C VAL A 136 5.96 13.39 -3.92
N SER A 137 6.05 14.62 -4.42
CA SER A 137 7.32 15.33 -4.56
C SER A 137 7.69 15.96 -3.22
N PRO A 138 8.79 15.54 -2.58
CA PRO A 138 9.17 16.07 -1.26
C PRO A 138 9.56 17.55 -1.31
N MET A 139 9.95 18.05 -2.48
CA MET A 139 10.36 19.45 -2.67
C MET A 139 9.16 20.39 -2.85
N THR A 140 8.07 19.90 -3.46
CA THR A 140 6.97 20.77 -3.90
C THR A 140 5.62 20.42 -3.25
N GLY A 141 5.52 19.28 -2.58
CA GLY A 141 4.26 18.74 -2.04
C GLY A 141 3.27 18.29 -3.12
N LYS A 142 3.63 18.37 -4.42
CA LYS A 142 2.76 17.95 -5.52
C LYS A 142 2.69 16.44 -5.61
N TYR A 143 1.51 15.94 -5.98
CA TYR A 143 1.27 14.53 -6.17
C TYR A 143 1.38 14.12 -7.63
N LEU A 144 1.87 12.91 -7.86
CA LEU A 144 1.83 12.21 -9.13
C LEU A 144 0.99 10.95 -8.95
N LYS A 145 -0.06 10.81 -9.75
CA LYS A 145 -0.89 9.61 -9.75
C LYS A 145 -0.47 8.73 -10.93
N VAL A 146 0.04 7.54 -10.63
CA VAL A 146 0.29 6.50 -11.62
C VAL A 146 -1.01 5.72 -11.77
N SER A 147 -1.66 5.87 -12.91
CA SER A 147 -2.87 5.12 -13.25
C SER A 147 -2.59 3.62 -13.24
N PRO A 148 -3.58 2.78 -12.90
CA PRO A 148 -3.48 1.35 -13.05
C PRO A 148 -2.92 0.98 -14.43
N SER A 149 -1.73 0.38 -14.44
CA SER A 149 -0.95 0.06 -15.63
C SER A 149 -0.51 -1.39 -15.58
N VAL A 150 -0.34 -2.00 -16.76
CA VAL A 150 0.14 -3.38 -16.90
C VAL A 150 1.52 -3.35 -17.54
N LEU A 151 2.51 -3.84 -16.81
CA LEU A 151 3.86 -4.07 -17.29
C LEU A 151 4.04 -5.54 -17.65
N VAL A 152 4.52 -5.79 -18.85
CA VAL A 152 4.83 -7.14 -19.35
C VAL A 152 6.34 -7.23 -19.54
N ILE A 153 6.98 -8.17 -18.85
CA ILE A 153 8.42 -8.45 -18.95
C ILE A 153 8.59 -9.76 -19.71
N ARG A 154 9.36 -9.73 -20.80
CA ARG A 154 9.63 -10.87 -21.69
C ARG A 154 11.09 -10.88 -22.14
N GLY A 155 11.52 -12.00 -22.70
CA GLY A 155 12.82 -12.14 -23.37
C GLY A 155 14.00 -11.93 -22.40
N PRO A 156 15.11 -11.29 -22.84
CA PRO A 156 16.33 -11.16 -22.03
C PRO A 156 16.16 -10.44 -20.68
N LEU A 157 15.10 -9.64 -20.53
CA LEU A 157 14.80 -8.98 -19.26
C LEU A 157 14.24 -9.95 -18.21
N LEU A 158 13.68 -11.07 -18.66
CA LEU A 158 13.09 -12.08 -17.80
C LEU A 158 14.14 -12.83 -16.99
N ASP A 159 15.35 -13.03 -17.54
CA ASP A 159 16.44 -13.73 -16.86
C ASP A 159 16.82 -13.05 -15.54
N ALA A 160 16.76 -11.71 -15.48
CA ALA A 160 16.99 -10.96 -14.24
C ALA A 160 15.93 -11.23 -13.16
N VAL A 161 14.72 -11.59 -13.59
CA VAL A 161 13.57 -11.89 -12.73
C VAL A 161 13.62 -13.34 -12.24
N THR A 162 13.88 -14.28 -13.14
CA THR A 162 13.82 -15.73 -12.88
C THR A 162 15.13 -16.32 -12.37
N SER A 163 16.26 -15.61 -12.52
CA SER A 163 17.55 -16.07 -11.98
C SER A 163 17.49 -16.23 -10.46
N SER A 164 17.66 -17.47 -10.02
CA SER A 164 17.86 -17.85 -8.62
C SER A 164 19.32 -17.57 -8.24
N HIS A 165 19.57 -16.51 -7.48
CA HIS A 165 20.80 -16.30 -6.73
C HIS A 165 20.45 -16.10 -5.27
#